data_AF-A0A2V5X9A1-F1
#
_entry.id   AF-A0A2V5X9A1-F1
#
_cell.length_a   1.000
_cell.length_b   1.000
_cell.length_c   1.000
_cell.angle_alpha   90.00
_cell.angle_beta   90.00
_cell.angle_gamma   90.00
#
_symmetry.space_group_name_H-M   'P 1'
#
loop_
_entity.id
_entity.type
_entity.pdbx_description
1 polymer ?
#
loop_
_entity_poly.entity_id
_entity_poly.type
_entity_poly.pdbx_seq_one_letter_code
_entity_poly.pdbx_strand_id
1 'polypeptide(L)'
;MKIFVAVSIVFASSLFAQTPSPSASASAKHPFTFEDMMKLKRLDEPVPSPDGKWVVFSATDVDLEANTKISHLWIVPANGGESKRLNETPNHEERPRFSPDGKRLIWTSKATDPTQIWMGDFDTNAGTLIGKPHQVTNISTGADGG
;
A
#
# COMPACT_ATOMS: atom_id res chain seq x y z
N MET A 1 -61.19 -34.46 43.16
CA MET A 1 -60.69 -35.85 43.21
C MET A 1 -61.22 -36.62 42.01
N LYS A 2 -60.40 -36.79 40.97
CA LYS A 2 -60.51 -37.84 39.94
C LYS A 2 -59.21 -37.81 39.13
N ILE A 3 -58.54 -38.95 39.20
CA ILE A 3 -57.16 -39.25 38.82
C ILE A 3 -57.13 -39.50 37.31
N PHE A 4 -56.20 -38.91 36.58
CA PHE A 4 -55.90 -39.32 35.21
C PHE A 4 -54.52 -39.97 35.16
N VAL A 5 -54.56 -41.21 34.68
CA VAL A 5 -53.47 -42.19 34.56
C VAL A 5 -52.55 -41.78 33.41
N ALA A 6 -51.24 -41.74 33.68
CA ALA A 6 -50.22 -41.52 32.67
C ALA A 6 -50.02 -42.79 31.83
N VAL A 7 -50.15 -42.67 30.51
CA VAL A 7 -49.76 -43.71 29.55
C VAL A 7 -48.42 -43.30 28.95
N SER A 8 -47.36 -43.99 29.36
CA SER A 8 -46.03 -43.86 28.77
C SER A 8 -45.99 -44.63 27.45
N ILE A 9 -45.84 -43.92 26.33
CA ILE A 9 -45.55 -44.53 25.03
C ILE A 9 -44.03 -44.52 24.85
N VAL A 10 -43.43 -45.71 24.85
CA VAL A 10 -42.04 -45.93 24.46
C VAL A 10 -41.98 -45.97 22.93
N PHE A 11 -41.39 -44.95 22.30
CA PHE A 11 -41.07 -45.01 20.87
C PHE A 11 -39.65 -45.57 20.69
N ALA A 12 -39.59 -46.69 19.97
CA ALA A 12 -38.36 -47.32 19.54
C ALA A 12 -37.67 -46.50 18.43
N SER A 13 -36.34 -46.62 18.42
CA SER A 13 -35.33 -45.93 17.63
C SER A 13 -35.54 -45.85 16.12
N SER A 14 -35.09 -44.74 15.54
CA SER A 14 -34.40 -44.74 14.24
C SER A 14 -33.25 -43.73 14.31
N LEU A 15 -32.03 -44.24 14.45
CA LEU A 15 -30.83 -43.48 14.14
C LEU A 15 -30.82 -43.25 12.62
N PHE A 16 -31.21 -42.06 12.17
CA PHE A 16 -30.75 -41.61 10.87
C PHE A 16 -29.27 -41.28 10.99
N ALA A 17 -28.43 -42.10 10.37
CA ALA A 17 -27.05 -41.73 10.11
C ALA A 17 -27.06 -40.45 9.28
N GLN A 18 -26.70 -39.32 9.90
CA GLN A 18 -26.38 -38.10 9.17
C GLN A 18 -25.13 -38.38 8.35
N THR A 19 -25.26 -38.38 7.03
CA THR A 19 -24.08 -38.24 6.17
C THR A 19 -23.62 -36.79 6.32
N PRO A 20 -22.40 -36.53 6.84
CA PRO A 20 -21.85 -35.19 6.74
C PRO A 20 -21.64 -34.91 5.25
N SER A 21 -22.45 -34.02 4.68
CA SER A 21 -22.17 -33.44 3.38
C SER A 21 -20.79 -32.81 3.41
N PRO A 22 -19.86 -33.15 2.50
CA PRO A 22 -18.61 -32.41 2.38
C PRO A 22 -18.93 -31.04 1.76
N SER A 23 -19.31 -30.07 2.59
CA SER A 23 -19.31 -28.67 2.20
C SER A 23 -17.89 -28.13 2.24
N ALA A 24 -17.02 -28.68 1.39
CA ALA A 24 -15.79 -28.01 1.02
C ALA A 24 -16.18 -26.99 -0.05
N SER A 25 -16.54 -25.78 0.38
CA SER A 25 -16.60 -24.62 -0.51
C SER A 25 -15.19 -24.38 -1.03
N ALA A 26 -14.86 -24.94 -2.18
CA ALA A 26 -13.67 -24.57 -2.91
C ALA A 26 -13.80 -23.09 -3.24
N SER A 27 -12.97 -22.25 -2.61
CA SER A 27 -12.87 -20.84 -2.94
C SER A 27 -12.62 -20.71 -4.44
N ALA A 28 -13.58 -20.18 -5.19
CA ALA A 28 -13.42 -19.95 -6.61
C ALA A 28 -12.27 -18.95 -6.79
N LYS A 29 -11.24 -19.35 -7.54
CA LYS A 29 -10.10 -18.47 -7.81
C LYS A 29 -10.57 -17.27 -8.63
N HIS A 30 -10.21 -16.06 -8.20
CA HIS A 30 -10.50 -14.81 -8.91
C HIS A 30 -9.66 -14.75 -10.20
N PRO A 31 -10.27 -14.82 -11.41
CA PRO A 31 -9.54 -14.64 -12.66
C PRO A 31 -8.99 -13.23 -12.73
N PHE A 32 -7.76 -13.07 -13.21
CA PHE A 32 -7.14 -11.74 -13.36
C PHE A 32 -7.91 -10.90 -14.39
N THR A 33 -8.49 -9.79 -13.95
CA THR A 33 -9.30 -8.89 -14.80
C THR A 33 -8.55 -7.60 -15.16
N PHE A 34 -9.18 -6.76 -15.99
CA PHE A 34 -8.69 -5.41 -16.29
C PHE A 34 -8.61 -4.56 -15.01
N GLU A 35 -9.60 -4.68 -14.13
CA GLU A 35 -9.65 -3.96 -12.86
C GLU A 35 -8.48 -4.34 -11.94
N ASP A 36 -8.13 -5.63 -11.89
CA ASP A 36 -6.95 -6.08 -11.13
C ASP A 36 -5.68 -5.49 -11.70
N MET A 37 -5.53 -5.54 -13.04
CA MET A 37 -4.39 -4.94 -13.72
C MET A 37 -4.23 -3.45 -13.41
N MET A 38 -5.35 -2.71 -13.35
CA MET A 38 -5.33 -1.28 -13.05
C MET A 38 -5.05 -0.99 -11.57
N LYS A 39 -5.44 -1.87 -10.65
CA LYS A 39 -5.15 -1.76 -9.21
C LYS A 39 -3.70 -2.09 -8.83
N LEU A 40 -2.93 -2.70 -9.74
CA LEU A 40 -1.52 -2.96 -9.48
C LEU A 40 -0.74 -1.64 -9.34
N LYS A 41 -0.11 -1.45 -8.18
CA LYS A 41 0.84 -0.36 -7.99
C LYS A 41 2.04 -0.57 -8.92
N ARG A 42 2.32 0.43 -9.76
CA ARG A 42 3.53 0.43 -10.59
C ARG A 42 4.66 1.08 -9.82
N LEU A 43 5.78 0.38 -9.71
CA LEU A 43 6.96 0.88 -9.01
C LEU A 43 7.94 1.44 -10.02
N ASP A 44 8.48 2.62 -9.75
CA ASP A 44 9.45 3.28 -10.60
C ASP A 44 10.63 3.82 -9.76
N GLU A 45 11.82 3.78 -10.36
CA GLU A 45 13.06 4.41 -9.88
C GLU A 45 13.48 4.02 -8.44
N PRO A 46 13.83 2.75 -8.19
CA PRO A 46 14.39 2.35 -6.90
C PRO A 46 15.80 2.93 -6.72
N VAL A 47 16.01 3.62 -5.60
CA VAL A 47 17.27 4.27 -5.23
C VAL A 47 17.70 3.79 -3.84
N PRO A 48 18.82 3.05 -3.74
CA PRO A 48 19.40 2.68 -2.46
C PRO A 48 19.92 3.91 -1.70
N SER A 49 19.81 3.89 -0.37
CA SER A 49 20.47 4.87 0.50
C SER A 49 21.99 4.71 0.44
N PRO A 50 22.78 5.78 0.64
CA PRO A 50 24.24 5.71 0.61
C PRO A 50 24.84 4.73 1.62
N ASP A 51 24.19 4.52 2.76
CA ASP A 51 24.60 3.54 3.77
C ASP A 51 24.08 2.11 3.50
N GLY A 52 23.33 1.92 2.42
CA GLY A 52 22.80 0.63 1.98
C GLY A 52 21.67 0.06 2.84
N LYS A 53 21.13 0.80 3.82
CA LYS A 53 20.08 0.29 4.72
C LYS A 53 18.68 0.36 4.15
N TRP A 54 18.43 1.27 3.21
CA TRP A 54 17.10 1.57 2.70
C TRP A 54 17.07 1.62 1.18
N VAL A 55 15.88 1.40 0.62
CA VAL A 55 15.58 1.69 -0.79
C VAL A 55 14.36 2.58 -0.84
N VAL A 56 14.48 3.74 -1.47
CA VAL A 56 13.36 4.64 -1.76
C VAL A 56 12.94 4.45 -3.20
N PHE A 57 11.65 4.46 -3.45
CA PHE A 57 11.08 4.30 -4.79
C PHE A 57 9.76 5.07 -4.88
N SER A 58 9.31 5.32 -6.11
CA SER A 58 7.96 5.84 -6.33
C SER A 58 7.01 4.69 -6.61
N ALA A 59 5.78 4.77 -6.08
CA ALA A 59 4.71 3.83 -6.38
C ALA A 59 3.50 4.61 -6.88
N THR A 60 3.05 4.26 -8.08
CA THR A 60 1.87 4.84 -8.71
C THR A 60 0.61 4.14 -8.22
N ASP A 61 -0.32 4.92 -7.68
CA ASP A 61 -1.71 4.54 -7.47
C ASP A 61 -2.57 5.05 -8.63
N VAL A 62 -3.45 4.18 -9.15
CA VAL A 62 -4.42 4.50 -10.20
C VAL A 62 -5.82 4.45 -9.61
N ASP A 63 -6.54 5.55 -9.72
CA ASP A 63 -7.95 5.65 -9.36
C ASP A 63 -8.78 5.81 -10.63
N LEU A 64 -9.53 4.76 -10.98
CA LEU A 64 -10.37 4.72 -12.17
C LEU A 64 -11.62 5.60 -12.02
N GLU A 65 -12.17 5.73 -10.81
CA GLU A 65 -13.38 6.52 -10.57
C GLU A 65 -13.05 8.01 -10.63
N ALA A 66 -11.94 8.41 -10.00
CA ALA A 66 -11.44 9.78 -10.05
C ALA A 66 -10.75 10.12 -11.38
N ASN A 67 -10.46 9.12 -12.23
CA ASN A 67 -9.65 9.25 -13.44
C ASN A 67 -8.28 9.92 -13.16
N THR A 68 -7.60 9.46 -12.10
CA THR A 68 -6.30 9.99 -11.70
C THR A 68 -5.22 8.92 -11.60
N LYS A 69 -3.97 9.36 -11.77
CA LYS A 69 -2.76 8.56 -11.59
C LYS A 69 -1.78 9.37 -10.74
N ILE A 70 -1.55 8.95 -9.51
CA ILE A 70 -0.72 9.70 -8.56
C ILE A 70 0.40 8.81 -8.05
N SER A 71 1.64 9.27 -8.21
CA SER A 71 2.83 8.62 -7.65
C SER A 71 3.11 9.18 -6.27
N HIS A 72 3.45 8.30 -5.33
CA HIS A 72 3.92 8.68 -4.00
C HIS A 72 5.28 8.05 -3.72
N LEU A 73 6.06 8.67 -2.84
CA LEU A 73 7.32 8.09 -2.40
C LEU A 73 7.10 7.05 -1.29
N TRP A 74 7.76 5.92 -1.46
CA TRP A 74 7.79 4.80 -0.52
C TRP A 74 9.23 4.46 -0.16
N ILE A 75 9.40 3.83 0.99
CA ILE A 75 10.69 3.37 1.48
C ILE A 75 10.56 1.97 2.06
N VAL A 76 11.58 1.13 1.84
CA VAL A 76 11.66 -0.24 2.35
C VAL A 76 13.08 -0.53 2.89
N PRO A 77 13.23 -1.35 3.93
CA PRO A 77 14.55 -1.85 4.34
C PRO A 77 15.23 -2.62 3.19
N ALA A 78 16.51 -2.39 2.95
CA ALA A 78 17.26 -3.04 1.87
C ALA A 78 17.42 -4.55 2.06
N ASN A 79 17.35 -5.03 3.30
CA ASN A 79 17.33 -6.46 3.63
C ASN A 79 15.94 -7.11 3.49
N GLY A 80 14.95 -6.36 2.99
CA GLY A 80 13.56 -6.80 2.90
C GLY A 80 12.76 -6.52 4.17
N GLY A 81 11.44 -6.52 4.03
CA GLY A 81 10.50 -6.18 5.10
C GLY A 81 9.32 -5.40 4.55
N GLU A 82 8.58 -4.74 5.45
CA GLU A 82 7.44 -3.92 5.07
C GLU A 82 7.88 -2.56 4.53
N SER A 83 7.29 -2.16 3.40
CA SER A 83 7.44 -0.80 2.87
C SER A 83 6.45 0.15 3.54
N LYS A 84 6.86 1.41 3.72
CA LYS A 84 5.98 2.47 4.23
C LYS A 84 6.01 3.70 3.31
N ARG A 85 4.97 4.53 3.43
CA ARG A 85 4.94 5.84 2.78
C ARG A 85 6.05 6.70 3.38
N LEU A 86 6.86 7.33 2.54
CA LEU A 86 7.98 8.15 2.99
C LEU A 86 7.53 9.59 3.30
N ASN A 87 6.59 10.11 2.51
CA ASN A 87 6.04 11.43 2.66
C ASN A 87 4.50 11.37 2.62
N GLU A 88 3.83 11.86 3.66
CA GLU A 88 2.38 11.76 3.81
C GLU A 88 1.64 12.94 3.16
N THR A 89 1.92 13.20 1.88
CA THR A 89 1.23 14.25 1.11
C THR A 89 0.28 13.67 0.07
N PRO A 90 -0.74 14.41 -0.38
CA PRO A 90 -1.57 14.00 -1.52
C PRO A 90 -0.89 14.29 -2.87
N ASN A 91 0.34 14.83 -2.87
CA ASN A 91 0.98 15.33 -4.07
C ASN A 91 1.50 14.18 -4.94
N HIS A 92 1.64 14.46 -6.23
CA HIS A 92 2.38 13.60 -7.16
C HIS A 92 3.88 13.80 -6.95
N GLU A 93 4.58 12.74 -6.55
CA GLU A 93 6.00 12.75 -6.16
C GLU A 93 6.76 11.60 -6.80
N GLU A 94 7.90 11.90 -7.42
CA GLU A 94 8.70 10.96 -8.20
C GLU A 94 10.20 11.35 -8.18
N ARG A 95 11.06 10.55 -8.81
CA ARG A 95 12.50 10.84 -8.98
C ARG A 95 13.26 11.14 -7.69
N PRO A 96 13.14 10.29 -6.66
CA PRO A 96 13.88 10.48 -5.42
C PRO A 96 15.39 10.33 -5.64
N ARG A 97 16.20 11.17 -4.99
CA ARG A 97 17.68 11.07 -4.97
C ARG A 97 18.22 11.45 -3.61
N PHE A 98 19.08 10.59 -3.06
CA PHE A 98 19.79 10.88 -1.81
C PHE A 98 20.97 11.83 -2.04
N SER A 99 21.26 12.65 -1.03
CA SER A 99 22.57 13.30 -0.94
C SER A 99 23.67 12.26 -0.70
N PRO A 100 24.92 12.50 -1.15
CA PRO A 100 26.01 11.55 -0.93
C PRO A 100 26.31 11.24 0.54
N ASP A 101 26.03 12.18 1.44
CA ASP A 101 26.18 12.00 2.89
C ASP A 101 24.98 11.31 3.56
N GLY A 102 23.93 11.00 2.80
CA GLY A 102 22.71 10.33 3.27
C GLY A 102 21.82 11.17 4.19
N LYS A 103 22.12 12.47 4.38
CA LYS A 103 21.36 13.34 5.31
C LYS A 103 20.17 14.03 4.68
N ARG A 104 20.03 13.99 3.35
CA ARG A 104 18.97 14.65 2.61
C ARG A 104 18.45 13.77 1.51
N LEU A 105 17.19 13.99 1.16
CA LEU A 105 16.55 13.43 -0.01
C LEU A 105 15.94 14.57 -0.82
N ILE A 106 16.12 14.55 -2.13
CA ILE A 106 15.42 15.43 -3.08
C ILE A 106 14.50 14.61 -3.98
N TRP A 107 13.42 15.22 -4.46
CA TRP A 107 12.47 14.62 -5.40
C TRP A 107 11.75 15.70 -6.20
N THR A 108 11.08 15.32 -7.29
CA THR A 108 10.15 16.21 -8.00
C THR A 108 8.76 16.09 -7.39
N SER A 109 8.06 17.21 -7.21
CA SER A 109 6.71 17.23 -6.66
C SER A 109 5.81 18.23 -7.37
N LYS A 110 4.56 17.83 -7.61
CA LYS A 110 3.45 18.68 -8.06
C LYS A 110 2.68 19.33 -6.90
N ALA A 111 3.37 19.57 -5.78
CA ALA A 111 2.83 20.36 -4.66
C ALA A 111 2.58 21.84 -5.03
N THR A 112 3.28 22.31 -6.06
CA THR A 112 3.09 23.61 -6.73
C THR A 112 2.99 23.40 -8.24
N ASP A 113 2.45 24.39 -8.94
CA ASP A 113 2.37 24.43 -10.40
C ASP A 113 3.23 25.58 -10.93
N PRO A 114 4.25 25.33 -11.77
CA PRO A 114 4.66 24.03 -12.33
C PRO A 114 5.42 23.15 -11.34
N THR A 115 5.62 21.87 -11.67
CA THR A 115 6.43 20.89 -10.90
C THR A 115 7.77 21.48 -10.47
N GLN A 116 8.16 21.30 -9.20
CA GLN A 116 9.43 21.79 -8.66
C GLN A 116 10.24 20.67 -7.99
N ILE A 117 11.50 20.95 -7.69
CA ILE A 117 12.33 20.11 -6.82
C ILE A 117 12.02 20.46 -5.37
N TRP A 118 11.79 19.42 -4.57
CA TRP A 118 11.56 19.47 -3.14
C TRP A 118 12.65 18.70 -2.41
N MET A 119 12.89 19.07 -1.15
CA MET A 119 13.91 18.47 -0.31
C MET A 119 13.39 18.27 1.11
N GLY A 120 13.81 17.17 1.71
CA GLY A 120 13.65 16.90 3.13
C GLY A 120 14.95 16.39 3.73
N ASP A 121 15.20 16.74 4.98
CA ASP A 121 16.23 16.09 5.77
C ASP A 121 15.82 14.63 6.01
N PHE A 122 16.78 13.72 6.03
CA PHE A 122 16.54 12.29 6.09
C PHE A 122 17.33 11.65 7.24
N ASP A 123 16.63 10.88 8.07
CA ASP A 123 17.26 10.05 9.09
C ASP A 123 17.47 8.63 8.55
N THR A 124 18.73 8.29 8.27
CA THR A 124 19.10 6.95 7.79
C THR A 124 19.00 5.86 8.85
N ASN A 125 18.92 6.21 10.14
CA ASN A 125 18.71 5.22 11.18
C ASN A 125 17.24 4.80 11.27
N ALA A 126 16.32 5.76 11.09
CA ALA A 126 14.88 5.53 11.16
C ALA A 126 14.21 5.26 9.79
N GLY A 127 14.87 5.61 8.68
CA GLY A 127 14.29 5.55 7.35
C GLY A 127 13.10 6.49 7.22
N THR A 128 13.22 7.72 7.70
CA THR A 128 12.13 8.71 7.72
C THR A 128 12.65 10.09 7.36
N LEU A 129 11.76 10.92 6.80
CA LEU A 129 12.01 12.35 6.68
C LEU A 129 11.95 13.02 8.05
N ILE A 130 12.80 14.02 8.25
CA ILE A 130 12.86 14.83 9.46
C ILE A 130 12.19 16.18 9.17
N GLY A 131 11.21 16.54 9.99
CA GLY A 131 10.49 17.80 9.83
C GLY A 131 9.66 17.87 8.55
N LYS A 132 9.36 19.09 8.09
CA LYS A 132 8.56 19.32 6.89
C LYS A 132 9.46 19.55 5.68
N PRO A 133 9.26 18.83 4.57
CA PRO A 133 9.93 19.13 3.32
C PRO A 133 9.67 20.55 2.83
N HIS A 134 10.64 21.11 2.10
CA HIS A 134 10.53 22.44 1.50
C HIS A 134 10.92 22.42 0.02
N GLN A 135 10.34 23.35 -0.72
CA GLN A 135 10.63 23.59 -2.13
C GLN A 135 12.04 24.19 -2.26
N VAL A 136 12.84 23.65 -3.18
CA VAL A 136 14.22 24.09 -3.43
C VAL A 136 14.30 25.00 -4.66
N THR A 137 13.51 24.71 -5.69
CA THR A 137 13.51 25.48 -6.93
C THR A 137 12.28 26.34 -7.06
N ASN A 138 12.38 27.48 -7.73
CA ASN A 138 11.23 28.28 -8.14
C ASN A 138 11.43 28.74 -9.58
N ILE A 139 11.23 27.81 -10.52
CA ILE A 139 11.49 28.04 -11.95
C ILE A 139 10.13 28.15 -12.67
N SER A 140 9.97 29.22 -13.45
CA SER A 140 8.72 29.52 -14.17
C SER A 140 8.26 28.42 -15.15
N THR A 141 9.20 27.63 -15.67
CA THR A 141 8.94 26.49 -16.57
C THR A 141 8.85 25.16 -15.85
N GLY A 142 9.07 25.12 -14.54
CA GLY A 142 9.18 23.89 -13.77
C GLY A 142 10.58 23.27 -13.77
N ALA A 143 10.72 22.23 -12.97
CA ALA A 143 11.94 21.44 -12.79
C ALA A 143 11.63 19.94 -12.85
N ASP A 144 10.88 19.52 -13.87
CA ASP A 144 10.53 18.13 -14.17
C ASP A 144 11.44 17.50 -15.23
N GLY A 145 12.40 18.24 -15.77
CA GLY A 145 13.34 17.74 -16.79
C GLY A 145 12.67 17.42 -18.13
N GLY A 146 11.52 18.05 -18.41
CA GLY A 146 10.81 18.03 -19.71
C GLY A 146 11.29 19.09 -20.68
#